data_AF-Q4J824-F1
#
_entry.id   AF-Q4J824-F1
#
_cell.length_a   1.000
_cell.length_b   1.000
_cell.length_c   1.000
_cell.angle_alpha   90.00
_cell.angle_beta   90.00
_cell.angle_gamma   90.00
#
_symmetry.space_group_name_H-M   'P 1'
#
loop_
_entity.id
_entity.type
_entity.pdbx_description
1 polymer ?
#
loop_
_entity_poly.entity_id
_entity_poly.type
_entity_poly.pdbx_seq_one_letter_code
_entity_poly.pdbx_strand_id
1 'polypeptide(L)'
;MKSYIPILSNETRRAIYSEVLKYLPPVRVKEIVGEHTKTYFWSSRAKISDETIEKLMQNLPPELKLRILDMIESEIKMVLEQIEDEKRRLRNQA
;
A
#
# COMPACT_ATOMS: atom_id res chain seq x y z
N MET A 1 -9.05 -6.14 -9.94
CA MET A 1 -8.00 -5.33 -9.30
C MET A 1 -8.63 -4.06 -8.74
N LYS A 2 -8.39 -3.69 -7.47
CA LYS A 2 -8.96 -2.43 -6.92
C LYS A 2 -8.22 -1.23 -7.52
N SER A 3 -8.97 -0.21 -7.94
CA SER A 3 -8.44 0.91 -8.74
C SER A 3 -7.37 1.77 -8.05
N TYR A 4 -7.35 1.79 -6.71
CA TYR A 4 -6.42 2.61 -5.94
C TYR A 4 -5.05 1.96 -5.68
N ILE A 5 -4.94 0.63 -5.77
CA ILE A 5 -3.71 -0.09 -5.41
C ILE A 5 -2.51 0.28 -6.32
N PRO A 6 -2.69 0.41 -7.65
CA PRO A 6 -1.59 0.80 -8.54
C PRO A 6 -1.02 2.20 -8.25
N ILE A 7 -1.79 3.07 -7.59
CA ILE A 7 -1.39 4.46 -7.27
C ILE A 7 -0.45 4.49 -6.06
N LEU A 8 -0.50 3.45 -5.20
CA LEU A 8 0.22 3.44 -3.94
C LEU A 8 1.73 3.40 -4.16
N SER A 9 2.46 4.28 -3.47
CA SER A 9 3.92 4.24 -3.44
C SER A 9 4.43 2.99 -2.73
N ASN A 10 5.69 2.63 -3.00
CA ASN A 10 6.33 1.53 -2.28
C ASN A 10 6.48 1.81 -0.77
N GLU A 11 6.50 3.08 -0.36
CA GLU A 11 6.58 3.46 1.05
C GLU A 11 5.26 3.14 1.77
N THR A 12 4.13 3.57 1.22
CA THR A 12 2.81 3.26 1.79
C THR A 12 2.55 1.77 1.80
N ARG A 13 2.92 1.05 0.72
CA ARG A 13 2.80 -0.42 0.69
C ARG A 13 3.60 -1.08 1.82
N ARG A 14 4.80 -0.57 2.14
CA ARG A 14 5.60 -1.05 3.29
C ARG A 14 4.94 -0.70 4.61
N ALA A 15 4.42 0.52 4.74
CA ALA A 15 3.71 0.93 5.94
C ALA A 15 2.50 0.03 6.20
N ILE A 16 1.69 -0.27 5.17
CA ILE A 16 0.58 -1.23 5.24
C ILE A 16 1.07 -2.59 5.72
N TYR A 17 2.15 -3.09 5.13
CA TYR A 17 2.72 -4.38 5.51
C TYR A 17 3.20 -4.40 6.97
N SER A 18 3.90 -3.34 7.41
CA SER A 18 4.33 -3.17 8.79
C SER A 18 3.16 -3.06 9.75
N GLU A 19 2.07 -2.39 9.37
CA GLU A 19 0.86 -2.31 10.18
C GLU A 19 0.24 -3.69 10.34
N VAL A 20 0.11 -4.46 9.26
CA VAL A 20 -0.41 -5.84 9.30
C VAL A 20 0.40 -6.72 10.25
N LEU A 21 1.74 -6.63 10.21
CA LEU A 21 2.62 -7.41 11.07
C LEU A 21 2.47 -7.10 12.58
N LYS A 22 1.87 -5.97 12.96
CA LYS A 22 1.54 -5.69 14.36
C LYS A 22 0.37 -6.54 14.86
N TYR A 23 -0.50 -7.02 13.96
CA TYR A 23 -1.72 -7.76 14.33
C TYR A 23 -1.66 -9.23 13.92
N LEU A 24 -0.85 -9.58 12.90
CA LEU A 24 -0.68 -10.94 12.44
C LEU A 24 0.78 -11.37 12.53
N PRO A 25 1.06 -12.58 13.05
CA PRO A 25 2.42 -13.09 13.06
C PRO A 25 2.94 -13.30 11.63
N PRO A 26 4.25 -13.15 11.39
CA PRO A 26 4.84 -13.23 10.04
C PRO A 26 4.48 -14.50 9.26
N VAL A 27 4.30 -15.63 9.96
CA VAL A 27 3.89 -16.91 9.35
C VAL A 27 2.50 -16.81 8.73
N ARG A 28 1.53 -16.22 9.44
CA ARG A 28 0.17 -16.00 8.92
C ARG A 28 0.15 -15.05 7.73
N VAL A 29 0.96 -13.99 7.80
CA VAL A 29 1.09 -13.05 6.69
C VAL A 29 1.66 -13.75 5.45
N LYS A 30 2.67 -14.62 5.62
CA LYS A 30 3.22 -15.46 4.54
C LYS A 30 2.19 -16.41 3.93
N GLU A 31 1.36 -17.05 4.76
CA GLU A 31 0.27 -17.91 4.28
C GLU A 31 -0.72 -17.13 3.40
N ILE A 32 -1.08 -15.91 3.80
CA ILE A 32 -2.03 -15.06 3.08
C ILE A 32 -1.47 -14.63 1.71
N VAL A 33 -0.22 -14.17 1.67
CA VAL A 33 0.38 -13.62 0.44
C VAL A 33 0.91 -14.72 -0.49
N GLY A 34 1.16 -15.92 0.05
CA GLY A 34 1.76 -17.08 -0.61
C GLY A 34 3.29 -17.11 -0.48
N GLU A 35 3.88 -18.31 -0.50
CA GLU A 35 5.33 -18.48 -0.64
C GLU A 35 5.77 -18.00 -2.02
N HIS A 36 6.15 -16.73 -2.13
CA HIS A 36 6.92 -16.28 -3.28
C HIS A 36 8.34 -16.85 -3.13
N THR A 37 8.64 -17.86 -3.96
CA THR A 37 9.99 -18.38 -4.14
C THR A 37 10.96 -17.22 -4.40
N LYS A 38 12.02 -17.20 -3.60
CA LYS A 38 13.15 -16.25 -3.57
C LYS A 38 12.94 -14.99 -2.71
N THR A 39 13.24 -15.15 -1.42
CA THR A 39 14.29 -14.46 -0.61
C THR A 39 14.54 -12.95 -0.72
N TYR A 40 13.97 -12.21 -1.67
CA TYR A 40 14.28 -10.81 -1.91
C TYR A 40 13.21 -9.83 -1.40
N PHE A 41 12.04 -10.31 -0.97
CA PHE A 41 10.98 -9.45 -0.43
C PHE A 41 11.24 -8.90 0.99
N TRP A 42 12.16 -9.54 1.72
CA TRP A 42 12.35 -9.33 3.16
C TRP A 42 13.50 -8.37 3.50
N SER A 43 14.26 -7.95 2.49
CA SER A 43 15.23 -6.86 2.64
C SER A 43 14.50 -5.54 2.47
N SER A 44 14.89 -4.51 3.22
CA SER A 44 14.28 -3.15 3.25
C SER A 44 14.19 -2.42 1.90
N ARG A 45 14.61 -3.05 0.79
CA ARG A 45 14.59 -2.53 -0.58
C ARG A 45 13.58 -3.22 -1.51
N ALA A 46 12.90 -4.27 -1.07
CA ALA A 46 11.93 -4.94 -1.92
C ALA A 46 10.72 -4.04 -2.24
N LYS A 47 10.20 -4.15 -3.47
CA LYS A 47 8.93 -3.56 -3.87
C LYS A 47 7.81 -4.52 -3.48
N ILE A 48 6.79 -4.01 -2.79
CA ILE A 48 5.61 -4.81 -2.44
C ILE A 48 4.64 -4.78 -3.62
N SER A 49 4.20 -5.93 -4.12
CA SER A 49 3.35 -6.02 -5.32
C SER A 49 1.90 -5.65 -5.03
N ASP A 50 1.16 -5.26 -6.07
CA ASP A 50 -0.29 -4.96 -6.00
C ASP A 50 -1.04 -6.19 -5.47
N GLU A 51 -0.70 -7.36 -6.01
CA GLU A 51 -1.25 -8.65 -5.60
C GLU A 51 -1.07 -8.90 -4.09
N THR A 52 0.06 -8.49 -3.52
CA THR A 52 0.31 -8.64 -2.08
C THR A 52 -0.70 -7.82 -1.28
N ILE A 53 -0.90 -6.55 -1.64
CA ILE A 53 -1.87 -5.68 -0.97
C ILE A 53 -3.30 -6.19 -1.16
N GLU A 54 -3.64 -6.72 -2.34
CA GLU A 54 -4.96 -7.31 -2.60
C GLU A 54 -5.23 -8.53 -1.72
N LYS A 55 -4.28 -9.47 -1.64
CA LYS A 55 -4.42 -10.66 -0.81
C LYS A 55 -4.58 -10.31 0.67
N LEU A 56 -3.80 -9.34 1.15
CA LEU A 56 -3.96 -8.80 2.50
C LEU A 56 -5.37 -8.24 2.70
N MET A 57 -5.82 -7.33 1.84
CA MET A 57 -7.16 -6.73 1.95
C MET A 57 -8.31 -7.73 1.84
N GLN A 58 -8.12 -8.88 1.20
CA GLN A 58 -9.12 -9.96 1.16
C GLN A 58 -9.22 -10.71 2.48
N ASN A 59 -8.09 -11.01 3.13
CA ASN A 59 -8.01 -11.95 4.25
C ASN A 59 -7.96 -11.30 5.65
N LEU A 60 -7.73 -9.99 5.74
CA LEU A 60 -7.67 -9.30 7.04
C LEU A 60 -9.05 -9.13 7.68
N PRO A 61 -9.14 -8.97 9.01
CA PRO A 61 -10.39 -8.62 9.67
C PRO A 61 -10.84 -7.17 9.31
N PRO A 62 -12.15 -6.85 9.38
CA PRO A 62 -12.69 -5.55 8.98
C PRO A 62 -11.99 -4.35 9.62
N GLU A 63 -11.63 -4.43 10.90
CA GLU A 63 -11.00 -3.34 11.65
C GLU A 63 -9.63 -2.97 11.07
N LEU A 64 -8.87 -3.97 10.63
CA LEU A 64 -7.56 -3.75 10.03
C LEU A 64 -7.68 -3.29 8.58
N LYS A 65 -8.70 -3.78 7.84
CA LYS A 65 -9.01 -3.25 6.50
C LYS A 65 -9.30 -1.75 6.55
N LEU A 66 -10.07 -1.28 7.54
CA LEU A 66 -10.37 0.13 7.71
C LEU A 66 -9.10 0.95 7.93
N ARG A 67 -8.21 0.52 8.83
CA ARG A 67 -6.91 1.20 9.05
C ARG A 67 -6.06 1.28 7.78
N ILE A 68 -6.02 0.20 7.01
CA ILE A 68 -5.28 0.19 5.73
C ILE A 68 -5.93 1.15 4.73
N LEU A 69 -7.27 1.21 4.69
CA LEU A 69 -7.98 2.18 3.84
C LEU A 69 -7.71 3.62 4.26
N ASP A 70 -7.59 3.92 5.56
CA ASP A 70 -7.21 5.26 6.05
C ASP A 70 -5.81 5.66 5.58
N MET A 71 -4.85 4.71 5.60
CA MET A 71 -3.50 4.94 5.09
C MET A 71 -3.49 5.21 3.58
N ILE A 72 -4.28 4.44 2.82
CA ILE A 72 -4.46 4.61 1.38
C ILE A 72 -5.10 5.96 1.07
N GLU A 73 -6.14 6.34 1.82
CA GLU A 73 -6.84 7.61 1.67
C GLU A 73 -5.88 8.78 1.89
N SER A 74 -5.05 8.71 2.94
CA SER A 74 -4.04 9.74 3.23
C SER A 74 -3.07 9.93 2.06
N GLU A 75 -2.55 8.83 1.49
CA GLU A 75 -1.64 8.91 0.34
C GLU A 75 -2.33 9.50 -0.88
N ILE A 76 -3.56 9.08 -1.18
CA ILE A 76 -4.31 9.61 -2.33
C ILE A 76 -4.56 11.11 -2.17
N LYS A 77 -4.90 11.58 -0.97
CA LYS A 77 -5.07 13.02 -0.70
C LYS A 77 -3.79 13.80 -0.97
N MET A 78 -2.64 13.29 -0.51
CA MET A 78 -1.34 13.92 -0.78
C MET A 78 -1.01 13.97 -2.28
N VAL A 79 -1.27 12.88 -3.01
CA VAL A 79 -1.03 12.83 -4.46
C VAL A 79 -1.95 13.80 -5.20
N LEU A 80 -3.22 13.90 -4.81
CA LEU A 80 -4.17 14.83 -5.40
C LEU A 80 -3.76 16.29 -5.17
N GLU A 81 -3.32 16.64 -3.96
CA GLU A 81 -2.83 17.98 -3.64
C GLU A 81 -1.62 18.37 -4.51
N GLN A 82 -0.66 17.45 -4.70
CA GLN A 82 0.48 17.67 -5.58
C GLN A 82 0.06 17.93 -7.04
N ILE A 83 -0.90 17.18 -7.55
CA ILE A 83 -1.45 17.36 -8.90
C ILE A 83 -2.15 18.72 -9.02
N GLU A 84 -2.92 19.14 -8.00
CA GLU A 84 -3.58 20.44 -7.98
C GLU A 84 -2.59 21.61 -7.99
N ASP A 85 -1.52 21.50 -7.20
CA ASP A 85 -0.44 22.49 -7.17
C ASP A 85 0.32 22.59 -8.48
N GLU A 86 0.59 21.45 -9.14
CA GLU A 86 1.19 21.43 -10.47
C GLU A 86 0.28 22.10 -11.52
N LYS A 87 -1.02 21.77 -11.52
CA LYS A 87 -2.00 22.42 -12.41
C LYS A 87 -2.07 23.92 -12.18
N ARG A 88 -2.04 24.37 -10.93
CA ARG A 88 -2.06 25.80 -10.57
C ARG A 88 -0.81 26.52 -11.09
N ARG A 89 0.37 25.91 -10.92
CA ARG A 89 1.64 26.44 -11.45
C ARG A 89 1.61 26.59 -12.97
N LEU A 90 1.18 25.56 -13.70
CA LEU A 90 1.10 25.59 -15.16
C LEU A 90 0.10 26.65 -15.67
N ARG A 91 -1.04 26.83 -14.99
CA ARG A 91 -2.02 27.88 -15.35
C ARG A 91 -1.50 29.29 -15.15
N ASN A 92 -0.68 29.52 -14.12
CA ASN A 92 -0.11 30.84 -13.85
C ASN A 92 1.08 31.18 -14.76
N GLN A 93 1.59 30.20 -15.51
CA GLN A 93 2.66 30.37 -16.51
C GLN A 93 2.11 30.60 -17.93
N ALA A 94 0.82 30.34 -18.15
CA ALA A 94 0.11 30.56 -19.41
C ALA A 94 -0.59 31.93 -19.42
#